data_AF-A0A6B1DTV8-F1
#
_entry.id   AF-A0A6B1DTV8-F1
#
_cell.length_a   1.000
_cell.length_b   1.000
_cell.length_c   1.000
_cell.angle_alpha   90.00
_cell.angle_beta   90.00
_cell.angle_gamma   90.00
#
_symmetry.space_group_name_H-M   'P 1'
#
loop_
_entity.id
_entity.type
_entity.pdbx_description
1 polymer ?
#
loop_
_entity_poly.entity_id
_entity_poly.type
_entity_poly.pdbx_seq_one_letter_code
_entity_poly.pdbx_strand_id
1 'polypeptide(L)'
;MDGWPTGEGADHDLRPPLSPRAPMSHKRFLVELNPEERTYLKQLVAASSPKTLPRRRAQIWLLCDQRPAWTDERTAEAVAVAAMTVYRARQALVLEGMEAALQRKPRPSKLDGMAQAELVRLACSTPPPGRARWTLKLLAAELVDTIAPETVRRVLQKTR
;
A
#
# COMPACT_ATOMS: atom_id res chain seq x y z
N MET A 1 61.69 -20.79 9.46
CA MET A 1 61.14 -19.45 9.24
C MET A 1 60.86 -19.33 7.75
N ASP A 2 59.67 -19.54 7.20
CA ASP A 2 58.35 -19.79 7.79
C ASP A 2 57.53 -20.60 6.78
N GLY A 3 56.80 -21.59 7.29
CA GLY A 3 55.93 -22.46 6.49
C GLY A 3 54.62 -21.76 6.16
N TRP A 4 54.19 -21.86 4.90
CA TRP A 4 52.81 -21.59 4.50
C TRP A 4 51.95 -22.81 4.88
N PRO A 5 50.91 -22.68 5.70
CA PRO A 5 49.97 -23.76 5.90
C PRO A 5 48.99 -23.82 4.72
N THR A 6 48.82 -25.02 4.18
CA THR A 6 47.70 -25.39 3.31
C THR A 6 46.40 -25.31 4.13
N GLY A 7 45.48 -24.43 3.72
CA GLY A 7 44.08 -24.39 4.16
C GLY A 7 43.25 -23.87 2.99
N GLU A 8 42.55 -24.71 2.23
CA GLU A 8 41.28 -25.38 2.56
C GLU A 8 40.09 -24.41 2.52
N GLY A 9 39.25 -24.61 1.50
CA GLY A 9 37.83 -24.23 1.49
C GLY A 9 37.49 -22.74 1.57
N ALA A 10 37.57 -22.02 0.46
CA ALA A 10 36.83 -20.78 0.31
C ALA A 10 35.34 -21.09 0.10
N ASP A 11 34.61 -21.34 1.20
CA ASP A 11 33.14 -21.36 1.24
C ASP A 11 32.62 -19.93 1.02
N HIS A 12 32.53 -19.55 -0.24
CA HIS A 12 31.78 -18.39 -0.69
C HIS A 12 30.30 -18.76 -0.78
N ASP A 13 29.56 -18.48 0.30
CA ASP A 13 28.13 -18.10 0.35
C ASP A 13 27.39 -18.67 1.57
N LEU A 14 27.78 -18.20 2.76
CA LEU A 14 26.88 -18.18 3.91
C LEU A 14 26.25 -16.79 4.02
N ARG A 15 25.31 -16.50 3.12
CA ARG A 15 24.27 -15.51 3.43
C ARG A 15 23.53 -16.08 4.65
N PRO A 16 23.55 -15.41 5.82
CA PRO A 16 22.78 -15.90 6.96
C PRO A 16 21.32 -16.04 6.54
N PRO A 17 20.65 -17.18 6.82
CA PRO A 17 19.24 -17.29 6.56
C PRO A 17 18.56 -16.13 7.28
N LEU A 18 17.71 -15.40 6.56
CA LEU A 18 16.82 -14.42 7.17
C LEU A 18 16.09 -15.16 8.29
N SER A 19 16.45 -14.88 9.56
CA SER A 19 15.80 -15.50 10.70
C SER A 19 14.29 -15.46 10.48
N PRO A 20 13.57 -16.58 10.59
CA PRO A 20 12.11 -16.55 10.51
C PRO A 20 11.65 -15.59 11.60
N ARG A 21 11.07 -14.47 11.17
CA ARG A 21 10.50 -13.48 12.07
C ARG A 21 9.53 -14.24 12.98
N ALA A 22 9.77 -14.20 14.29
CA ALA A 22 9.01 -14.94 15.29
C ALA A 22 7.50 -14.89 14.97
N PRO A 23 6.77 -16.02 15.07
CA PRO A 23 5.35 -16.04 14.76
C PRO A 23 4.63 -15.07 15.68
N MET A 24 4.18 -13.96 15.09
CA MET A 24 3.43 -12.92 15.79
C MET A 24 2.02 -13.46 16.00
N SER A 25 1.86 -14.30 17.03
CA SER A 25 0.56 -14.81 17.42
C SER A 25 -0.33 -13.64 17.85
N HIS A 26 -1.29 -13.30 17.00
CA HIS A 26 -2.27 -12.28 17.31
C HIS A 26 -3.65 -12.87 17.18
N LYS A 27 -4.10 -13.58 18.21
CA LYS A 27 -5.52 -13.92 18.46
C LYS A 27 -6.41 -12.67 18.65
N ARG A 28 -5.97 -11.47 18.26
CA ARG A 28 -6.65 -10.19 18.53
C ARG A 28 -7.70 -9.80 17.48
N PHE A 29 -7.67 -10.38 16.28
CA PHE A 29 -8.60 -10.04 15.20
C PHE A 29 -9.13 -11.32 14.54
N LEU A 30 -10.20 -11.89 15.10
CA LEU A 30 -10.89 -13.04 14.52
C LEU A 30 -11.69 -12.57 13.30
N VAL A 31 -11.59 -13.31 12.21
CA VAL A 31 -12.42 -13.09 11.01
C VAL A 31 -13.61 -14.03 11.12
N GLU A 32 -14.80 -13.45 11.21
CA GLU A 32 -16.07 -14.16 11.12
C GLU A 32 -16.88 -13.46 10.04
N LEU A 33 -17.21 -14.20 8.98
CA LEU A 33 -18.01 -13.69 7.88
C LEU A 33 -19.41 -14.29 7.97
N ASN A 34 -20.43 -13.46 7.75
CA ASN A 34 -21.78 -13.95 7.57
C ASN A 34 -21.94 -14.61 6.16
N PRO A 35 -23.01 -15.37 5.92
CA PRO A 35 -23.22 -16.06 4.65
C PRO A 35 -23.28 -15.12 3.42
N GLU A 36 -23.81 -13.91 3.60
CA GLU A 36 -23.95 -12.91 2.54
C GLU A 36 -22.58 -12.33 2.17
N GLU A 37 -21.79 -11.91 3.17
CA GLU A 37 -20.41 -11.45 3.03
C GLU A 37 -19.54 -12.50 2.34
N ARG A 38 -19.66 -13.77 2.76
CA ARG A 38 -18.93 -14.87 2.14
C ARG A 38 -19.30 -15.02 0.65
N THR A 39 -20.57 -14.89 0.31
CA THR A 39 -21.04 -14.97 -1.08
C THR A 39 -20.51 -13.81 -1.90
N TYR A 40 -20.61 -12.60 -1.37
CA TYR A 40 -20.08 -11.39 -1.99
C TYR A 40 -18.57 -11.47 -2.25
N LEU A 41 -17.78 -11.89 -1.26
CA LEU A 41 -16.33 -12.02 -1.39
C LEU A 41 -15.93 -13.09 -2.41
N LYS A 42 -16.67 -14.20 -2.50
CA LYS A 42 -16.45 -15.22 -3.54
C LYS A 42 -16.68 -14.66 -4.95
N GLN A 43 -17.76 -13.91 -5.15
CA GLN A 43 -18.03 -13.24 -6.42
C GLN A 43 -16.94 -12.21 -6.75
N LEU A 44 -16.48 -11.45 -5.76
CA LEU A 44 -15.41 -10.47 -5.91
C LEU A 44 -14.07 -11.12 -6.32
N VAL A 45 -13.76 -12.31 -5.81
CA VAL A 45 -12.56 -13.07 -6.20
C VAL A 45 -12.70 -13.67 -7.61
N ALA A 46 -13.91 -14.09 -8.00
CA ALA A 46 -14.20 -14.66 -9.31
C ALA A 46 -14.21 -13.61 -10.44
N ALA A 47 -14.49 -12.34 -10.11
CA ALA A 47 -14.52 -11.26 -11.09
C ALA A 47 -13.18 -11.09 -11.85
N SER A 48 -13.26 -10.90 -13.16
CA SER A 48 -12.10 -10.80 -14.08
C SER A 48 -11.41 -9.43 -14.08
N SER A 49 -11.95 -8.43 -13.38
CA SER A 49 -11.42 -7.06 -13.35
C SER A 49 -10.63 -6.76 -12.06
N PRO A 50 -9.32 -6.45 -12.12
CA PRO A 50 -8.48 -6.43 -10.93
C PRO A 50 -8.41 -5.03 -10.31
N LYS A 51 -9.25 -4.75 -9.31
CA LYS A 51 -8.74 -3.98 -8.17
C LYS A 51 -7.93 -4.96 -7.30
N THR A 52 -6.60 -4.86 -7.34
CA THR A 52 -5.69 -5.83 -6.67
C THR A 52 -5.91 -5.92 -5.16
N LEU A 53 -6.23 -4.80 -4.50
CA LEU A 53 -6.42 -4.74 -3.04
C LEU A 53 -7.72 -5.42 -2.57
N PRO A 54 -8.92 -5.08 -3.09
CA PRO A 54 -10.16 -5.77 -2.77
C PRO A 54 -10.07 -7.28 -2.95
N ARG A 55 -9.53 -7.74 -4.08
CA ARG A 55 -9.38 -9.17 -4.37
C ARG A 55 -8.47 -9.88 -3.37
N ARG A 56 -7.31 -9.29 -3.05
CA ARG A 56 -6.38 -9.86 -2.07
C ARG A 56 -6.99 -9.90 -0.67
N ARG A 57 -7.67 -8.83 -0.23
CA ARG A 57 -8.35 -8.80 1.07
C ARG A 57 -9.45 -9.86 1.15
N ALA A 58 -10.24 -10.00 0.09
CA ALA A 58 -11.26 -11.04 0.00
C ALA A 58 -10.68 -12.46 0.12
N GLN A 59 -9.58 -12.76 -0.59
CA GLN A 59 -8.90 -14.05 -0.47
C GLN A 59 -8.40 -14.30 0.96
N ILE A 60 -7.78 -13.30 1.59
CA ILE A 60 -7.30 -13.40 2.96
C ILE A 60 -8.46 -13.69 3.92
N TRP A 61 -9.56 -12.93 3.85
CA TRP A 61 -10.70 -13.11 4.75
C TRP A 61 -11.37 -14.47 4.56
N LEU A 62 -11.56 -14.92 3.32
CA LEU A 62 -12.12 -16.23 3.03
C LEU A 62 -11.26 -17.39 3.55
N LEU A 63 -9.93 -17.25 3.59
CA LEU A 63 -9.03 -18.25 4.16
C LEU A 63 -9.04 -18.23 5.69
N CYS A 64 -9.09 -17.04 6.30
CA CYS A 64 -9.15 -16.89 7.75
C CYS A 64 -10.51 -17.30 8.36
N ASP A 65 -11.60 -17.18 7.59
CA ASP A 65 -12.97 -17.56 7.99
C ASP A 65 -13.22 -19.07 8.02
N GLN A 66 -12.32 -19.89 7.45
CA GLN A 66 -12.46 -21.35 7.46
C GLN A 66 -12.46 -21.93 8.88
N ARG A 67 -13.01 -23.14 9.03
CA ARG A 67 -13.01 -23.91 10.28
C ARG A 67 -12.43 -25.29 9.97
N PRO A 68 -11.21 -25.61 10.45
CA PRO A 68 -10.34 -24.79 11.30
C PRO A 68 -9.75 -23.57 10.57
N ALA A 69 -9.59 -22.45 11.30
CA ALA A 69 -9.05 -21.21 10.75
C ALA A 69 -7.57 -21.37 10.40
N TRP A 70 -7.17 -20.80 9.26
CA TRP A 70 -5.77 -20.81 8.84
C TRP A 70 -4.94 -19.84 9.66
N THR A 71 -3.66 -20.16 9.88
CA THR A 71 -2.71 -19.23 10.50
C THR A 71 -2.37 -18.09 9.54
N ASP A 72 -1.84 -16.99 10.07
CA ASP A 72 -1.45 -15.84 9.25
C ASP A 72 -0.33 -16.22 8.28
N GLU A 73 0.59 -17.09 8.69
CA GLU A 73 1.70 -17.58 7.87
C GLU A 73 1.19 -18.42 6.69
N ARG A 74 0.29 -19.38 6.95
CA ARG A 74 -0.28 -20.23 5.92
C ARG A 74 -1.13 -19.42 4.93
N THR A 75 -1.87 -18.45 5.43
CA THR A 75 -2.68 -17.53 4.60
C THR A 75 -1.78 -16.64 3.75
N ALA A 76 -0.68 -16.15 4.32
CA ALA A 76 0.29 -15.31 3.63
C ALA A 76 0.96 -16.05 2.47
N GLU A 77 1.34 -17.31 2.68
CA GLU A 77 1.89 -18.18 1.65
C GLU A 77 0.90 -18.41 0.50
N ALA A 78 -0.34 -18.79 0.81
CA ALA A 78 -1.36 -19.07 -0.21
C ALA A 78 -1.76 -17.85 -1.05
N VAL A 79 -1.69 -16.64 -0.49
CA VAL A 79 -2.03 -15.39 -1.19
C VAL A 79 -0.77 -14.68 -1.75
N ALA A 80 0.43 -15.24 -1.51
CA ALA A 80 1.72 -14.65 -1.87
C ALA A 80 1.90 -13.21 -1.36
N VAL A 81 1.64 -13.00 -0.06
CA VAL A 81 1.81 -11.72 0.64
C VAL A 81 2.62 -11.90 1.92
N ALA A 82 3.04 -10.81 2.55
CA ALA A 82 3.67 -10.89 3.87
C ALA A 82 2.61 -11.17 4.96
N ALA A 83 2.99 -11.91 6.02
CA ALA A 83 2.11 -12.14 7.18
C ALA A 83 1.59 -10.84 7.83
N MET A 84 2.37 -9.75 7.77
CA MET A 84 1.91 -8.42 8.23
C MET A 84 0.73 -7.89 7.40
N THR A 85 0.67 -8.20 6.11
CA THR A 85 -0.45 -7.83 5.24
C THR A 85 -1.71 -8.59 5.62
N VAL A 86 -1.59 -9.87 5.98
CA VAL A 86 -2.69 -10.68 6.50
C VAL A 86 -3.23 -10.06 7.80
N TYR A 87 -2.34 -9.82 8.77
CA TYR A 87 -2.70 -9.17 10.03
C TYR A 87 -3.45 -7.84 9.81
N ARG A 88 -2.91 -6.95 8.96
CA ARG A 88 -3.54 -5.66 8.64
C ARG A 88 -4.88 -5.81 7.92
N ALA A 89 -5.03 -6.84 7.09
CA ALA A 89 -6.30 -7.12 6.42
C ALA A 89 -7.36 -7.58 7.43
N ARG A 90 -7.01 -8.46 8.38
CA ARG A 90 -7.94 -8.86 9.45
C ARG A 90 -8.28 -7.70 10.37
N GLN A 91 -7.28 -6.91 10.77
CA GLN A 91 -7.49 -5.71 11.57
C GLN A 91 -8.44 -4.72 10.89
N ALA A 92 -8.27 -4.47 9.59
CA ALA A 92 -9.14 -3.57 8.84
C ALA A 92 -10.58 -4.08 8.79
N LEU A 93 -10.79 -5.38 8.61
CA LEU A 93 -12.15 -5.96 8.62
C LEU A 93 -12.84 -5.75 9.97
N VAL A 94 -12.15 -6.05 11.07
CA VAL A 94 -12.72 -5.99 12.42
C VAL A 94 -12.95 -4.54 12.88
N LEU A 95 -12.03 -3.62 12.57
CA LEU A 95 -12.10 -2.24 13.07
C LEU A 95 -12.86 -1.29 12.13
N GLU A 96 -12.85 -1.54 10.82
CA GLU A 96 -13.40 -0.62 9.83
C GLU A 96 -14.64 -1.21 9.12
N GLY A 97 -14.87 -2.52 9.21
CA GLY A 97 -15.93 -3.22 8.48
C GLY A 97 -15.52 -3.58 7.04
N MET A 98 -16.26 -4.52 6.43
CA MET A 98 -15.94 -5.07 5.10
C MET A 98 -15.87 -4.00 4.02
N GLU A 99 -16.90 -3.16 3.90
CA GLU A 99 -16.99 -2.16 2.83
C GLU A 99 -15.84 -1.15 2.90
N ALA A 100 -15.60 -0.55 4.07
CA ALA A 100 -14.53 0.41 4.28
C ALA A 100 -13.16 -0.24 4.04
N ALA A 101 -12.98 -1.48 4.48
CA ALA A 101 -11.76 -2.24 4.25
C ALA A 101 -11.60 -2.71 2.79
N LEU A 102 -12.63 -2.69 1.94
CA LEU A 102 -12.44 -2.91 0.51
C LEU A 102 -12.08 -1.62 -0.23
N GLN A 103 -12.38 -0.46 0.35
CA GLN A 103 -12.05 0.83 -0.24
C GLN A 103 -10.61 1.26 0.07
N ARG A 104 -9.98 1.91 -0.92
CA ARG A 104 -8.67 2.55 -0.72
C ARG A 104 -8.91 3.92 -0.11
N LYS A 105 -8.42 4.13 1.11
CA LYS A 105 -8.47 5.45 1.75
C LYS A 105 -7.80 6.51 0.86
N PRO A 106 -8.42 7.69 0.69
CA PRO A 106 -7.78 8.79 0.00
C PRO A 106 -6.47 9.13 0.71
N ARG A 107 -5.40 9.30 -0.07
CA ARG A 107 -4.13 9.77 0.50
C ARG A 107 -4.32 11.24 0.90
N PRO A 108 -3.87 11.65 2.10
CA PRO A 108 -3.89 13.06 2.46
C PRO A 108 -3.15 13.85 1.39
N SER A 109 -3.77 14.92 0.88
CA SER A 109 -3.12 15.81 -0.07
C SER A 109 -2.06 16.63 0.68
N LYS A 110 -0.90 16.82 0.05
CA LYS A 110 0.13 17.71 0.59
C LYS A 110 -0.30 19.18 0.60
N LEU A 111 -1.34 19.50 -0.18
CA LEU A 111 -1.94 20.82 -0.27
C LEU A 111 -3.30 20.78 0.41
N ASP A 112 -3.53 21.72 1.33
CA ASP A 112 -4.84 21.98 1.91
C ASP A 112 -5.75 22.71 0.90
N GLY A 113 -7.02 22.94 1.27
CA GLY A 113 -7.98 23.56 0.37
C GLY A 113 -7.60 24.98 -0.06
N MET A 114 -6.99 25.76 0.84
CA MET A 114 -6.57 27.13 0.57
C MET A 114 -5.42 27.17 -0.42
N ALA A 115 -4.38 26.34 -0.22
CA ALA A 115 -3.25 26.25 -1.14
C ALA A 115 -3.67 25.69 -2.51
N GLN A 116 -4.69 24.83 -2.58
CA GLN A 116 -5.26 24.39 -3.86
C GLN A 116 -5.97 25.54 -4.59
N ALA A 117 -6.77 26.34 -3.90
CA ALA A 117 -7.43 27.50 -4.49
C ALA A 117 -6.42 28.55 -4.98
N GLU A 118 -5.38 28.79 -4.19
CA GLU A 118 -4.28 29.69 -4.54
C GLU A 118 -3.51 29.19 -5.78
N LEU A 119 -3.24 27.89 -5.87
CA LEU A 119 -2.62 27.30 -7.04
C LEU A 119 -3.45 27.50 -8.31
N VAL A 120 -4.78 27.34 -8.22
CA VAL A 120 -5.69 27.55 -9.35
C VAL A 120 -5.69 29.03 -9.75
N ARG A 121 -5.78 29.94 -8.77
CA ARG A 121 -5.69 31.39 -9.01
C ARG A 121 -4.40 31.76 -9.73
N LEU A 122 -3.26 31.22 -9.27
CA LEU A 122 -1.96 31.45 -9.86
C LEU A 122 -1.86 30.88 -11.28
N ALA A 123 -2.35 29.66 -11.52
CA ALA A 123 -2.35 29.05 -12.85
C ALA A 123 -3.19 29.82 -13.88
N CYS A 124 -4.23 30.51 -13.43
CA CYS A 124 -5.10 31.35 -14.25
C CYS A 124 -4.58 32.79 -14.43
N SER A 125 -3.48 33.17 -13.77
CA SER A 125 -2.91 34.52 -13.87
C SER A 125 -1.83 34.61 -14.95
N THR A 126 -1.34 35.83 -15.20
CA THR A 126 -0.25 36.06 -16.14
C THR A 126 1.06 35.46 -15.62
N PRO A 127 1.78 34.66 -16.42
CA PRO A 127 3.07 34.11 -16.02
C PRO A 127 4.12 35.22 -15.82
N PRO A 128 5.16 34.97 -15.01
CA PRO A 128 6.18 35.96 -14.71
C PRO A 128 6.94 36.41 -15.97
N PRO A 129 7.51 37.64 -15.96
CA PRO A 129 8.23 38.19 -17.10
C PRO A 129 9.31 37.24 -17.63
N GLY A 130 9.44 37.15 -18.97
CA GLY A 130 10.39 36.25 -19.62
C GLY A 130 9.90 34.80 -19.74
N ARG A 131 8.65 34.49 -19.35
CA ARG A 131 8.02 33.18 -19.54
C ARG A 131 6.73 33.31 -20.34
N ALA A 132 6.59 32.50 -21.38
CA ALA A 132 5.38 32.47 -22.21
C ALA A 132 4.18 31.77 -21.55
N ARG A 133 4.41 30.93 -20.52
CA ARG A 133 3.37 30.16 -19.82
C ARG A 133 3.81 29.72 -18.45
N TRP A 134 2.84 29.45 -17.56
CA TRP A 134 3.08 28.71 -16.34
C TRP A 134 3.56 27.29 -16.63
N THR A 135 4.66 26.90 -15.99
CA THR A 135 5.11 25.50 -15.97
C THR A 135 4.87 24.93 -14.58
N LEU A 136 4.72 23.61 -14.47
CA LEU A 136 4.52 22.95 -13.17
C LEU A 136 5.65 23.25 -12.18
N LYS A 137 6.89 23.44 -12.67
CA LYS A 137 8.05 23.81 -11.84
C LYS A 137 7.93 25.23 -11.31
N LEU A 138 7.48 26.17 -12.14
CA LEU A 138 7.25 27.56 -11.73
C LEU A 138 6.11 27.66 -10.72
N LEU A 139 4.98 26.98 -10.98
CA LEU A 139 3.86 26.93 -10.05
C LEU A 139 4.24 26.28 -8.71
N ALA A 140 5.07 25.25 -8.72
CA ALA A 140 5.56 24.63 -7.50
C ALA A 140 6.46 25.56 -6.68
N ALA A 141 7.39 26.25 -7.35
CA ALA A 141 8.29 27.21 -6.71
C ALA A 141 7.55 28.40 -6.08
N GLU A 142 6.53 28.92 -6.77
CA GLU A 142 5.74 30.05 -6.28
C GLU A 142 4.78 29.70 -5.13
N LEU A 143 4.27 28.45 -5.07
CA LEU A 143 3.27 28.07 -4.08
C LEU A 143 3.89 27.75 -2.71
N VAL A 144 4.97 26.95 -2.66
CA VAL A 144 5.89 26.72 -1.52
C VAL A 144 7.09 25.90 -2.05
N ASP A 145 8.34 26.25 -1.71
CA ASP A 145 9.59 25.53 -2.06
C ASP A 145 9.67 24.03 -1.66
N THR A 146 8.66 23.50 -0.96
CA THR A 146 8.62 22.11 -0.47
C THR A 146 7.76 21.16 -1.32
N ILE A 147 7.12 21.66 -2.38
CA ILE A 147 6.15 20.89 -3.15
C ILE A 147 6.74 20.39 -4.47
N ALA A 148 6.64 19.08 -4.71
CA ALA A 148 7.08 18.50 -5.97
C ALA A 148 6.09 18.86 -7.12
N PRO A 149 6.57 19.10 -8.36
CA PRO A 149 5.74 19.44 -9.53
C PRO A 149 4.61 18.43 -9.83
N GLU A 150 4.81 17.16 -9.47
CA GLU A 150 3.80 16.11 -9.61
C GLU A 150 2.57 16.34 -8.71
N THR A 151 2.73 17.02 -7.57
CA THR A 151 1.62 17.41 -6.69
C THR A 151 0.75 18.46 -7.37
N VAL A 152 1.38 19.45 -8.02
CA VAL A 152 0.71 20.51 -8.80
C VAL A 152 -0.13 19.89 -9.91
N ARG A 153 0.46 18.98 -10.70
CA ARG A 153 -0.27 18.26 -11.77
C ARG A 153 -1.52 17.55 -11.24
N ARG A 154 -1.38 16.80 -10.14
CA ARG A 154 -2.49 16.02 -9.56
C ARG A 154 -3.62 16.89 -9.04
N VAL A 155 -3.30 18.07 -8.49
CA VAL A 155 -4.32 19.04 -8.05
C VAL A 155 -5.04 19.62 -9.27
N LEU A 156 -4.30 20.13 -10.26
CA LEU A 156 -4.90 20.73 -11.46
C LEU A 156 -5.75 19.73 -12.28
N GLN A 157 -5.42 18.43 -12.25
CA GLN A 157 -6.24 17.39 -12.88
C GLN A 157 -7.55 17.09 -12.14
N LYS A 158 -7.64 17.37 -10.84
CA LYS A 158 -8.87 17.18 -10.06
C LYS A 158 -9.86 18.33 -10.21
N THR A 159 -9.34 19.53 -10.49
CA THR A 159 -10.14 20.75 -10.62
C THR A 159 -10.69 20.95 -12.04
N ARG A 160 -10.33 20.06 -12.98
CA ARG A 160 -10.82 20.07 -14.36
C ARG A 160 -11.82 18.95 -14.58
#